data_AF-A0A7C1KKI1-F1
#
_entry.id   AF-A0A7C1KKI1-F1
#
_cell.length_a   1.000
_cell.length_b   1.000
_cell.length_c   1.000
_cell.angle_alpha   90.00
_cell.angle_beta   90.00
_cell.angle_gamma   90.00
#
_symmetry.space_group_name_H-M   'P 1'
#
loop_
_entity.id
_entity.type
_entity.pdbx_description
1 polymer ?
#
loop_
_entity_poly.entity_id
_entity_poly.type
_entity_poly.pdbx_seq_one_letter_code
_entity_poly.pdbx_strand_id
1 'polypeptide(L)'
;MAPELELAGVLAVASAACALPGVFLVLRRMALVSDAIGHTLLFGIVVAFFVVGDLDSPFLLLGAALTGLATVVLVESLQCNRRMKADAAIGLVFPFLFALAVTLVSLGARNIHLDVDAVLVGQPEYAVLPRWHWGGTAIPPVVVLSGVAVLNLLLCLLFYKELKVTTFDPELARVLGYSPALMHYGLMAVVSVTAVAVFDAVGPVLVVGYFVLPAITGLLLSRRLSGVLSWAIGVGIIGSILGTLSAARWNANAAGSVAAALGLLLVLAFLLSPYRGWLVQLWRRRQQQRTLEEILLLVHLYQHEGTAAEATEAAVADLHQHLDWPDKRVAQVIARTLSRGYVQQDGNLLRLTPAGRQQAQQVYGNIHDLPRN
;
A
#
# COMPACT_ATOMS: atom_id res chain seq x y z
N MET A 1 -0.32 23.91 -25.88
CA MET A 1 0.33 22.66 -25.42
C MET A 1 -0.75 21.61 -25.30
N ALA A 2 -0.47 20.31 -25.52
CA ALA A 2 -1.53 19.31 -25.61
C ALA A 2 -2.36 19.27 -24.30
N PRO A 3 -3.70 19.38 -24.33
CA PRO A 3 -4.55 19.41 -23.12
C PRO A 3 -4.35 18.18 -22.23
N GLU A 4 -3.95 17.05 -22.82
CA GLU A 4 -3.61 15.81 -22.12
C GLU A 4 -2.39 15.94 -21.19
N LEU A 5 -1.38 16.74 -21.56
CA LEU A 5 -0.18 16.94 -20.75
C LEU A 5 -0.46 17.82 -19.53
N GLU A 6 -1.36 18.79 -19.67
CA GLU A 6 -1.80 19.62 -18.55
C GLU A 6 -2.60 18.78 -17.55
N LEU A 7 -3.54 17.96 -18.03
CA LEU A 7 -4.30 17.03 -17.19
C LEU A 7 -3.38 16.02 -16.49
N ALA A 8 -2.43 15.41 -17.21
CA ALA A 8 -1.46 14.50 -16.60
C ALA A 8 -0.62 15.18 -15.51
N GLY A 9 -0.26 16.46 -15.69
CA GLY A 9 0.43 17.26 -14.69
C GLY A 9 -0.41 17.51 -13.43
N VAL A 10 -1.67 17.93 -13.60
CA VAL A 10 -2.64 18.10 -12.50
C VAL A 10 -2.77 16.82 -11.68
N LEU A 11 -3.02 15.69 -12.37
CA LEU A 11 -3.23 14.39 -11.76
C LEU A 11 -1.97 13.87 -11.06
N ALA A 12 -0.79 14.08 -11.65
CA ALA A 12 0.48 13.72 -11.03
C ALA A 12 0.72 14.49 -9.72
N VAL A 13 0.46 15.80 -9.70
CA VAL A 13 0.60 16.62 -8.48
C VAL A 13 -0.43 16.22 -7.43
N ALA A 14 -1.67 16.00 -7.82
CA ALA A 14 -2.72 15.47 -6.95
C ALA A 14 -2.32 14.12 -6.32
N SER A 15 -1.77 13.21 -7.13
CA SER A 15 -1.29 11.91 -6.65
C SER A 15 -0.18 12.05 -5.61
N ALA A 16 0.75 12.98 -5.82
CA ALA A 16 1.84 13.25 -4.89
C ALA A 16 1.33 13.85 -3.57
N ALA A 17 0.35 14.76 -3.64
CA ALA A 17 -0.29 15.34 -2.46
C ALA A 17 -0.98 14.29 -1.60
N CYS A 18 -1.71 13.35 -2.21
CA CYS A 18 -2.42 12.27 -1.51
C CYS A 18 -1.51 11.14 -1.04
N ALA A 19 -0.47 10.78 -1.81
CA ALA A 19 0.39 9.64 -1.50
C ALA A 19 1.09 9.79 -0.14
N LEU A 20 1.55 10.99 0.20
CA LEU A 20 2.24 11.29 1.46
C LEU A 20 1.40 10.92 2.71
N PRO A 21 0.25 11.56 2.98
CA PRO A 21 -0.64 11.16 4.07
C PRO A 21 -1.22 9.75 3.87
N GLY A 22 -1.41 9.31 2.63
CA GLY A 22 -1.86 7.97 2.25
C GLY A 22 -1.00 6.84 2.82
N VAL A 23 0.34 6.99 2.78
CA VAL A 23 1.25 6.00 3.38
C VAL A 23 0.95 5.81 4.87
N PHE A 24 0.73 6.91 5.61
CA PHE A 24 0.44 6.84 7.04
C PHE A 24 -0.96 6.28 7.32
N LEU A 25 -1.97 6.61 6.50
CA LEU A 25 -3.30 6.00 6.60
C LEU A 25 -3.24 4.48 6.45
N VAL A 26 -2.54 3.99 5.44
CA VAL A 26 -2.40 2.54 5.19
C VAL A 26 -1.63 1.86 6.34
N LEU A 27 -0.53 2.45 6.80
CA LEU A 27 0.23 1.92 7.94
C LEU A 27 -0.60 1.86 9.23
N ARG A 28 -1.48 2.83 9.45
CA ARG A 28 -2.41 2.88 10.60
C ARG A 28 -3.67 2.04 10.43
N ARG A 29 -3.82 1.32 9.30
CA ARG A 29 -5.02 0.53 8.95
C ARG A 29 -6.30 1.38 8.88
N MET A 30 -6.16 2.64 8.48
CA MET A 30 -7.25 3.62 8.35
C MET A 30 -7.51 3.99 6.89
N ALA A 31 -7.16 3.12 5.95
CA ALA A 31 -7.34 3.36 4.52
C ALA A 31 -8.81 3.61 4.14
N LEU A 32 -9.78 2.97 4.80
CA LEU A 32 -11.20 3.19 4.54
C LEU A 32 -11.73 4.54 5.08
N VAL A 33 -10.97 5.20 5.95
CA VAL A 33 -11.35 6.52 6.47
C VAL A 33 -11.26 7.58 5.38
N SER A 34 -10.32 7.48 4.43
CA SER A 34 -10.25 8.44 3.32
C SER A 34 -11.47 8.35 2.39
N ASP A 35 -12.06 7.16 2.24
CA ASP A 35 -13.31 6.95 1.49
C ASP A 35 -14.51 7.58 2.21
N ALA A 36 -14.62 7.33 3.52
CA ALA A 36 -15.63 7.96 4.36
C ALA A 36 -15.55 9.49 4.33
N ILE A 37 -14.34 10.05 4.39
CA ILE A 37 -14.12 11.49 4.24
C ILE A 37 -14.67 11.95 2.89
N GLY A 38 -14.28 11.33 1.77
CA GLY A 38 -14.74 11.69 0.42
C GLY A 38 -16.27 11.76 0.27
N HIS A 39 -17.00 10.80 0.86
CA HIS A 39 -18.47 10.79 0.82
C HIS A 39 -19.12 11.79 1.78
N THR A 40 -18.47 12.15 2.88
CA THR A 40 -19.02 13.08 3.88
C THR A 40 -18.68 14.54 3.58
N LEU A 41 -17.71 14.81 2.70
CA LEU A 41 -17.39 16.16 2.21
C LEU A 41 -18.63 16.90 1.68
N LEU A 42 -19.49 16.22 0.93
CA LEU A 42 -20.69 16.81 0.33
C LEU A 42 -21.59 17.44 1.41
N PHE A 43 -21.74 16.78 2.56
CA PHE A 43 -22.52 17.32 3.67
C PHE A 43 -21.97 18.67 4.13
N GLY A 44 -20.65 18.77 4.28
CA GLY A 44 -19.99 20.00 4.70
C GLY A 44 -20.13 21.14 3.69
N ILE A 45 -20.02 20.83 2.39
CA ILE A 45 -20.20 21.80 1.31
C ILE A 45 -21.63 22.33 1.34
N VAL A 46 -22.63 21.45 1.43
CA VAL A 46 -24.05 21.84 1.43
C VAL A 46 -24.38 22.70 2.65
N VAL A 47 -23.94 22.32 3.85
CA VAL A 47 -24.17 23.11 5.07
C VAL A 47 -23.51 24.48 4.96
N ALA A 48 -22.26 24.56 4.50
CA ALA A 48 -21.56 25.84 4.33
C ALA A 48 -22.25 26.71 3.27
N PHE A 49 -22.77 26.12 2.19
CA PHE A 49 -23.52 26.82 1.16
C PHE A 49 -24.80 27.46 1.73
N PHE A 50 -25.57 26.76 2.56
CA PHE A 50 -26.77 27.34 3.18
C PHE A 50 -26.46 28.53 4.11
N VAL A 51 -25.28 28.56 4.71
CA VAL A 51 -24.86 29.66 5.60
C VAL A 51 -24.36 30.87 4.83
N VAL A 52 -23.58 30.66 3.77
CA VAL A 52 -22.90 31.73 3.03
C VAL A 52 -23.73 32.24 1.85
N GLY A 53 -24.51 31.37 1.20
CA GLY A 53 -25.32 31.68 0.02
C GLY A 53 -24.54 31.85 -1.28
N ASP A 54 -23.22 31.59 -1.27
CA ASP A 54 -22.33 31.75 -2.41
C ASP A 54 -21.51 30.47 -2.66
N LEU A 55 -21.51 30.00 -3.91
CA LEU A 55 -20.77 28.81 -4.36
C LEU A 55 -19.27 29.09 -4.57
N ASP A 56 -18.88 30.36 -4.71
CA ASP A 56 -17.48 30.73 -4.97
C ASP A 56 -16.66 30.94 -3.69
N SER A 57 -17.29 30.76 -2.53
CA SER A 57 -16.69 31.13 -1.26
C SER A 57 -15.69 30.08 -0.73
N PRO A 58 -14.49 30.49 -0.26
CA PRO A 58 -13.53 29.57 0.36
C PRO A 58 -14.07 28.92 1.64
N PHE A 59 -15.14 29.46 2.23
CA PHE A 59 -15.83 28.87 3.38
C PHE A 59 -16.42 27.49 3.09
N LEU A 60 -16.73 27.16 1.82
CA LEU A 60 -17.20 25.83 1.43
C LEU A 60 -16.13 24.76 1.65
N LEU A 61 -14.88 25.06 1.28
CA LEU A 61 -13.74 24.17 1.49
C LEU A 61 -13.48 23.95 2.99
N LEU A 62 -13.67 25.00 3.79
CA LEU A 62 -13.54 24.93 5.24
C LEU A 62 -14.67 24.07 5.85
N GLY A 63 -15.91 24.22 5.40
CA GLY A 63 -17.04 23.37 5.82
C GLY A 63 -16.83 21.89 5.45
N ALA A 64 -16.33 21.63 4.24
CA ALA A 64 -15.97 20.30 3.78
C ALA A 64 -14.86 19.66 4.64
N ALA A 65 -13.79 20.42 4.92
CA ALA A 65 -12.69 19.94 5.75
C ALA A 65 -13.11 19.70 7.21
N LEU A 66 -13.90 20.60 7.80
CA LEU A 66 -14.44 20.43 9.15
C LEU A 66 -15.34 19.20 9.25
N THR A 67 -16.14 18.95 8.22
CA THR A 67 -17.01 17.77 8.17
C THR A 67 -16.20 16.49 8.06
N GLY A 68 -15.12 16.47 7.28
CA GLY A 68 -14.20 15.33 7.23
C GLY A 68 -13.57 15.03 8.60
N LEU A 69 -13.12 16.05 9.35
CA LEU A 69 -12.69 15.85 10.75
C LEU A 69 -13.83 15.33 11.63
N ALA A 70 -15.02 15.92 11.52
CA ALA A 70 -16.18 15.50 12.29
C ALA A 70 -16.53 14.04 12.03
N THR A 71 -16.44 13.57 10.79
CA THR A 71 -16.61 12.16 10.41
C THR A 71 -15.62 11.26 11.15
N VAL A 72 -14.34 11.63 11.20
CA VAL A 72 -13.34 10.85 11.95
C VAL A 72 -13.68 10.79 13.43
N VAL A 73 -14.00 11.93 14.04
CA VAL A 73 -14.37 11.99 15.48
C VAL A 73 -15.62 11.16 15.77
N LEU A 74 -16.64 11.22 14.91
CA LEU A 74 -17.86 10.40 15.04
C LEU A 74 -17.56 8.91 14.94
N VAL A 75 -16.76 8.52 13.93
CA VAL A 75 -16.36 7.12 13.72
C VAL A 75 -15.57 6.60 14.93
N GLU A 76 -14.64 7.38 15.47
CA GLU A 76 -13.86 7.00 16.65
C GLU A 76 -14.73 6.94 17.92
N SER A 77 -15.62 7.90 18.13
CA SER A 77 -16.55 7.92 19.27
C SER A 77 -17.41 6.65 19.33
N LEU A 78 -17.89 6.17 18.18
CA LEU A 78 -18.62 4.91 18.09
C LEU A 78 -17.75 3.68 18.35
N GLN A 79 -16.45 3.73 18.01
CA GLN A 79 -15.49 2.67 18.30
C GLN A 79 -15.08 2.60 19.77
N CYS A 80 -15.03 3.74 20.47
CA CYS A 80 -14.59 3.82 21.87
C CYS A 80 -15.38 2.89 22.81
N ASN A 81 -16.65 2.62 22.50
CA ASN A 81 -17.48 1.72 23.29
C ASN A 81 -17.16 0.23 23.09
N ARG A 82 -16.18 -0.13 22.22
CA ARG A 82 -15.76 -1.50 21.85
C ARG A 82 -16.87 -2.44 21.35
N ARG A 83 -18.09 -1.95 21.20
CA ARG A 83 -19.26 -2.73 20.72
C ARG A 83 -19.32 -2.83 19.20
N MET A 84 -18.60 -1.98 18.47
CA MET A 84 -18.61 -1.92 17.01
C MET A 84 -17.19 -1.91 16.46
N LYS A 85 -16.96 -2.67 15.39
CA LYS A 85 -15.69 -2.66 14.64
C LYS A 85 -15.56 -1.33 13.87
N ALA A 86 -14.32 -0.89 13.63
CA ALA A 86 -14.04 0.34 12.89
C ALA A 86 -14.76 0.41 11.54
N ASP A 87 -14.70 -0.66 10.76
CA ASP A 87 -15.34 -0.75 9.45
C ASP A 87 -16.87 -0.62 9.53
N ALA A 88 -17.49 -1.11 10.61
CA ALA A 88 -18.92 -0.99 10.83
C ALA A 88 -19.32 0.43 11.26
N ALA A 89 -18.50 1.10 12.08
CA ALA A 89 -18.72 2.51 12.43
C ALA A 89 -18.59 3.41 11.20
N ILE A 90 -17.57 3.17 10.37
CA ILE A 90 -17.41 3.85 9.07
C ILE A 90 -18.66 3.64 8.21
N GLY A 91 -19.06 2.37 8.03
CA GLY A 91 -20.25 1.98 7.26
C GLY A 91 -21.58 2.50 7.77
N LEU A 92 -21.64 3.05 8.99
CA LEU A 92 -22.82 3.72 9.55
C LEU A 92 -22.77 5.24 9.32
N VAL A 93 -21.63 5.85 9.64
CA VAL A 93 -21.48 7.31 9.66
C VAL A 93 -21.50 7.89 8.24
N PHE A 94 -20.77 7.30 7.29
CA PHE A 94 -20.69 7.88 5.95
C PHE A 94 -22.04 7.85 5.20
N PRO A 95 -22.82 6.75 5.17
CA PRO A 95 -24.10 6.75 4.46
C PRO A 95 -25.10 7.69 5.13
N PHE A 96 -25.06 7.79 6.47
CA PHE A 96 -25.95 8.67 7.21
C PHE A 96 -25.73 10.14 6.87
N LEU A 97 -24.48 10.62 6.96
CA LEU A 97 -24.15 12.02 6.62
C LEU A 97 -24.35 12.30 5.13
N PHE A 98 -24.02 11.34 4.26
CA PHE A 98 -24.27 11.47 2.83
C PHE A 98 -25.77 11.57 2.50
N ALA A 99 -26.61 10.71 3.08
CA ALA A 99 -28.06 10.77 2.91
C ALA A 99 -28.63 12.09 3.43
N LEU A 100 -28.09 12.60 4.54
CA LEU A 100 -28.49 13.88 5.11
C LEU A 100 -28.09 15.06 4.21
N ALA A 101 -26.91 15.01 3.59
CA ALA A 101 -26.49 15.96 2.56
C ALA A 101 -27.45 15.99 1.36
N VAL A 102 -27.73 14.82 0.77
CA VAL A 102 -28.62 14.68 -0.38
C VAL A 102 -30.05 15.14 -0.04
N THR A 103 -30.51 14.86 1.18
CA THR A 103 -31.82 15.32 1.67
C THR A 103 -31.88 16.84 1.80
N LEU A 104 -30.83 17.47 2.36
CA LEU A 104 -30.74 18.94 2.45
C LEU A 104 -30.75 19.61 1.07
N VAL A 105 -29.99 19.07 0.12
CA VAL A 105 -30.01 19.54 -1.27
C VAL A 105 -31.41 19.43 -1.86
N SER A 106 -32.07 18.27 -1.66
CA SER A 106 -33.42 18.01 -2.20
C SER A 106 -34.52 18.91 -1.62
N LEU A 107 -34.34 19.36 -0.37
CA LEU A 107 -35.30 20.21 0.34
C LEU A 107 -35.08 21.71 0.10
N GLY A 108 -33.83 22.17 0.00
CA GLY A 108 -33.53 23.61 -0.04
C GLY A 108 -32.91 24.12 -1.35
N ALA A 109 -32.54 23.26 -2.29
CA ALA A 109 -31.81 23.66 -3.51
C ALA A 109 -32.48 23.26 -4.83
N ARG A 110 -33.80 23.00 -4.86
CA ARG A 110 -34.52 22.64 -6.11
C ARG A 110 -34.40 23.65 -7.26
N ASN A 111 -34.10 24.92 -6.95
CA ASN A 111 -33.96 26.01 -7.93
C ASN A 111 -32.50 26.38 -8.24
N ILE A 112 -31.54 25.72 -7.59
CA ILE A 112 -30.11 25.97 -7.77
C ILE A 112 -29.61 24.73 -8.48
N HIS A 113 -29.15 24.85 -9.72
CA HIS A 113 -28.51 23.77 -10.47
C HIS A 113 -27.16 23.40 -9.83
N LEU A 114 -27.18 22.98 -8.56
CA LEU A 114 -26.14 22.11 -8.04
C LEU A 114 -26.30 20.85 -8.87
N ASP A 115 -25.43 20.69 -9.85
CA ASP A 115 -25.43 19.55 -10.75
C ASP A 115 -25.02 18.34 -9.90
N VAL A 116 -26.02 17.76 -9.22
CA VAL A 116 -25.84 16.62 -8.31
C VAL A 116 -25.22 15.47 -9.09
N ASP A 117 -25.51 15.36 -10.37
CA ASP A 117 -24.92 14.40 -11.29
C ASP A 117 -23.40 14.64 -11.48
N ALA A 118 -22.93 15.89 -11.53
CA ALA A 118 -21.50 16.19 -11.62
C ALA A 118 -20.73 15.78 -10.34
N VAL A 119 -21.33 16.03 -9.17
CA VAL A 119 -20.76 15.63 -7.87
C VAL A 119 -20.79 14.11 -7.67
N LEU A 120 -21.87 13.45 -8.09
CA LEU A 120 -22.09 12.01 -7.88
C LEU A 120 -21.35 11.13 -8.89
N VAL A 121 -21.23 11.57 -10.15
CA VAL A 121 -20.63 10.76 -11.24
C VAL A 121 -19.10 10.91 -11.27
N GLY A 122 -18.54 11.86 -10.51
CA GLY A 122 -17.09 11.97 -10.32
C GLY A 122 -16.36 12.22 -11.64
N GLN A 123 -16.90 13.11 -12.46
CA GLN A 123 -16.27 13.49 -13.72
C GLN A 123 -15.34 14.67 -13.45
N PRO A 124 -14.01 14.49 -13.58
CA PRO A 124 -13.04 15.58 -13.39
C PRO A 124 -13.23 16.72 -14.41
N GLU A 125 -14.01 16.50 -15.47
CA GLU A 125 -14.32 17.44 -16.53
C GLU A 125 -15.42 18.45 -16.14
N TYR A 126 -16.24 18.14 -15.12
CA TYR A 126 -17.36 18.97 -14.63
C TYR A 126 -17.13 19.43 -13.19
N ALA A 127 -15.87 19.66 -12.85
CA ALA A 127 -15.40 20.09 -11.53
C ALA A 127 -16.28 21.25 -10.99
N VAL A 128 -16.89 21.03 -9.82
CA VAL A 128 -17.97 21.84 -9.24
C VAL A 128 -17.43 22.89 -8.26
N LEU A 129 -16.14 22.81 -7.88
CA LEU A 129 -15.55 23.76 -6.95
C LEU A 129 -15.00 25.01 -7.68
N PRO A 130 -15.15 26.18 -7.06
CA PRO A 130 -14.79 27.44 -7.68
C PRO A 130 -13.29 27.54 -7.92
N ARG A 131 -12.93 28.02 -9.11
CA ARG A 131 -11.54 28.41 -9.41
C ARG A 131 -11.15 29.52 -8.44
N TRP A 132 -10.06 29.35 -7.71
CA TRP A 132 -9.59 30.36 -6.78
C TRP A 132 -9.26 31.64 -7.55
N HIS A 133 -9.98 32.74 -7.29
CA HIS A 133 -9.69 34.02 -7.90
C HIS A 133 -8.87 34.87 -6.93
N TRP A 134 -7.66 35.27 -7.33
CA TRP A 134 -6.88 36.27 -6.59
C TRP A 134 -6.62 37.47 -7.52
N GLY A 135 -7.03 38.66 -7.08
CA GLY A 135 -6.86 39.90 -7.84
C GLY A 135 -7.56 39.93 -9.20
N GLY A 136 -8.69 39.23 -9.37
CA GLY A 136 -9.44 39.18 -10.64
C GLY A 136 -8.90 38.19 -11.67
N THR A 137 -7.92 37.36 -11.31
CA THR A 137 -7.39 36.29 -12.17
C THR A 137 -7.65 34.92 -11.56
N ALA A 138 -8.10 33.96 -12.38
CA ALA A 138 -8.33 32.59 -11.97
C ALA A 138 -6.99 31.87 -11.78
N ILE A 139 -6.72 31.41 -10.57
CA ILE A 139 -5.55 30.60 -10.23
C ILE A 139 -5.74 29.21 -10.86
N PRO A 140 -4.76 28.70 -11.62
CA PRO A 140 -4.82 27.35 -12.17
C PRO A 140 -4.93 26.31 -11.05
N PRO A 141 -5.77 25.26 -11.17
CA PRO A 141 -5.89 24.20 -10.17
C PRO A 141 -4.55 23.56 -9.77
N VAL A 142 -3.61 23.46 -10.71
CA VAL A 142 -2.23 22.98 -10.48
C VAL A 142 -1.52 23.77 -9.39
N VAL A 143 -1.71 25.09 -9.31
CA VAL A 143 -1.05 25.94 -8.32
C VAL A 143 -1.59 25.65 -6.92
N VAL A 144 -2.91 25.51 -6.78
CA VAL A 144 -3.54 25.17 -5.49
C VAL A 144 -3.09 23.77 -5.04
N LEU A 145 -3.14 22.79 -5.95
CA LEU A 145 -2.73 21.41 -5.67
C LEU A 145 -1.25 21.30 -5.33
N SER A 146 -0.38 22.05 -6.04
CA SER A 146 1.05 22.08 -5.71
C SER A 146 1.30 22.71 -4.34
N GLY A 147 0.54 23.74 -3.96
CA GLY A 147 0.56 24.32 -2.61
C GLY A 147 0.21 23.28 -1.54
N VAL A 148 -0.83 22.49 -1.74
CA VAL A 148 -1.22 21.39 -0.83
C VAL A 148 -0.17 20.28 -0.82
N ALA A 149 0.40 19.90 -1.97
CA ALA A 149 1.46 18.91 -2.04
C ALA A 149 2.71 19.36 -1.25
N VAL A 150 3.11 20.62 -1.40
CA VAL A 150 4.23 21.23 -0.67
C VAL A 150 3.92 21.30 0.83
N LEU A 151 2.71 21.71 1.20
CA LEU A 151 2.27 21.72 2.60
C LEU A 151 2.37 20.32 3.21
N ASN A 152 1.84 19.30 2.53
CA ASN A 152 1.90 17.91 2.99
C ASN A 152 3.33 17.40 3.10
N LEU A 153 4.18 17.75 2.13
CA LEU A 153 5.59 17.39 2.15
C LEU A 153 6.32 18.05 3.32
N LEU A 154 6.09 19.34 3.54
CA LEU A 154 6.71 20.11 4.63
C LEU A 154 6.26 19.57 5.99
N LEU A 155 4.97 19.32 6.19
CA LEU A 155 4.44 18.72 7.41
C LEU A 155 5.00 17.31 7.62
N CYS A 156 5.08 16.49 6.57
CA CYS A 156 5.66 15.16 6.63
C CYS A 156 7.15 15.19 6.99
N LEU A 157 7.92 16.15 6.46
CA LEU A 157 9.34 16.32 6.77
C LEU A 157 9.56 16.84 8.20
N LEU A 158 8.80 17.86 8.60
CA LEU A 158 8.90 18.50 9.91
C LEU A 158 8.52 17.53 11.04
N PHE A 159 7.41 16.81 10.86
CA PHE A 159 6.90 15.84 11.83
C PHE A 159 7.27 14.39 11.48
N TYR A 160 8.32 14.18 10.68
CA TYR A 160 8.68 12.84 10.19
C TYR A 160 8.97 11.86 11.34
N LYS A 161 9.66 12.33 12.38
CA LYS A 161 10.05 11.50 13.52
C LYS A 161 8.83 11.16 14.37
N GLU A 162 7.99 12.15 14.63
CA GLU A 162 6.76 12.09 15.42
C GLU A 162 5.74 11.18 14.75
N LEU A 163 5.47 11.38 13.45
CA LEU A 163 4.58 10.55 12.66
C LEU A 163 5.10 9.12 12.57
N LYS A 164 6.41 8.92 12.42
CA LYS A 164 7.00 7.57 12.39
C LYS A 164 6.79 6.84 13.71
N VAL A 165 7.20 7.42 14.84
CA VAL A 165 7.10 6.74 16.15
C VAL A 165 5.62 6.49 16.49
N THR A 166 4.75 7.50 16.36
CA THR A 166 3.32 7.34 16.67
C THR A 166 2.58 6.36 15.76
N THR A 167 3.07 6.13 14.54
CA THR A 167 2.47 5.16 13.61
C THR A 167 2.89 3.72 13.91
N PHE A 168 4.13 3.49 14.33
CA PHE A 168 4.65 2.13 14.60
C PHE A 168 4.49 1.70 16.06
N ASP A 169 4.59 2.65 17.00
CA ASP A 169 4.47 2.39 18.44
C ASP A 169 3.91 3.63 19.19
N PRO A 170 2.58 3.72 19.36
CA PRO A 170 1.95 4.81 20.09
C PRO A 170 2.29 4.84 21.59
N GLU A 171 2.68 3.72 22.20
CA GLU A 171 3.06 3.64 23.62
C GLU A 171 4.46 4.21 23.81
N LEU A 172 5.42 3.80 22.96
CA LEU A 172 6.76 4.39 22.94
C LEU A 172 6.71 5.89 22.65
N ALA A 173 5.83 6.33 21.75
CA ALA A 173 5.64 7.76 21.48
C ALA A 173 5.25 8.54 22.74
N ARG A 174 4.37 8.00 23.58
CA ARG A 174 3.96 8.62 24.86
C ARG A 174 5.12 8.70 25.84
N VAL A 175 5.91 7.63 25.96
CA VAL A 175 7.10 7.61 26.83
C VAL A 175 8.15 8.63 26.39
N LEU A 176 8.30 8.85 25.09
CA LEU A 176 9.20 9.85 24.51
C LEU A 176 8.66 11.30 24.61
N GLY A 177 7.48 11.51 25.20
CA GLY A 177 6.88 12.84 25.40
C GLY A 177 6.05 13.35 24.22
N TYR A 178 5.82 12.54 23.18
CA TYR A 178 4.94 12.89 22.08
C TYR A 178 3.48 12.55 22.43
N SER A 179 2.53 13.34 21.92
CA SER A 179 1.10 13.04 22.03
C SER A 179 0.60 12.30 20.78
N PRO A 180 0.26 11.00 20.87
CA PRO A 180 -0.28 10.26 19.73
C PRO A 180 -1.62 10.81 19.25
N ALA A 181 -2.44 11.35 20.16
CA ALA A 181 -3.73 11.94 19.84
C ALA A 181 -3.59 13.18 18.96
N LEU A 182 -2.66 14.10 19.29
CA LEU A 182 -2.38 15.27 18.45
C LEU A 182 -1.87 14.86 17.07
N MET A 183 -0.98 13.87 16.98
CA MET A 183 -0.47 13.38 15.70
C MET A 183 -1.55 12.66 14.89
N HIS A 184 -2.47 11.97 15.55
CA HIS A 184 -3.63 11.34 14.90
C HIS A 184 -4.54 12.40 14.29
N TYR A 185 -5.08 13.33 15.09
CA TYR A 185 -6.00 14.33 14.55
C TYR A 185 -5.32 15.31 13.59
N GLY A 186 -4.04 15.61 13.78
CA GLY A 186 -3.24 16.38 12.83
C GLY A 186 -3.14 15.68 11.47
N LEU A 187 -2.86 14.37 11.45
CA LEU A 187 -2.85 13.58 10.21
C LEU A 187 -4.24 13.56 9.56
N MET A 188 -5.30 13.39 10.34
CA MET A 188 -6.68 13.36 9.83
C MET A 188 -7.10 14.71 9.25
N ALA A 189 -6.66 15.82 9.85
CA ALA A 189 -6.87 17.15 9.31
C ALA A 189 -6.16 17.34 7.97
N VAL A 190 -4.89 16.91 7.87
CA VAL A 190 -4.13 16.94 6.62
C VAL A 190 -4.81 16.10 5.55
N VAL A 191 -5.24 14.88 5.87
CA VAL A 191 -5.98 14.00 4.97
C VAL A 191 -7.26 14.68 4.50
N SER A 192 -8.04 15.27 5.41
CA SER A 192 -9.30 15.93 5.07
C SER A 192 -9.09 17.12 4.15
N VAL A 193 -8.15 18.01 4.46
CA VAL A 193 -7.83 19.18 3.61
C VAL A 193 -7.34 18.72 2.24
N THR A 194 -6.49 17.69 2.20
CA THR A 194 -5.96 17.14 0.94
C THR A 194 -7.07 16.50 0.11
N ALA A 195 -7.95 15.72 0.74
CA ALA A 195 -9.07 15.09 0.06
C ALA A 195 -9.98 16.15 -0.58
N VAL A 196 -10.32 17.22 0.16
CA VAL A 196 -11.12 18.34 -0.36
C VAL A 196 -10.42 19.04 -1.53
N ALA A 197 -9.14 19.37 -1.38
CA ALA A 197 -8.40 20.09 -2.42
C ALA A 197 -8.26 19.29 -3.72
N VAL A 198 -8.12 17.97 -3.61
CA VAL A 198 -7.94 17.07 -4.74
C VAL A 198 -9.29 16.60 -5.32
N PHE A 199 -10.37 16.65 -4.53
CA PHE A 199 -11.70 16.17 -4.91
C PHE A 199 -12.16 16.73 -6.25
N ASP A 200 -12.00 18.04 -6.46
CA ASP A 200 -12.45 18.73 -7.67
C ASP A 200 -11.75 18.24 -8.94
N ALA A 201 -10.43 18.11 -8.86
CA ALA A 201 -9.60 17.79 -10.03
C ALA A 201 -9.65 16.31 -10.43
N VAL A 202 -10.10 15.45 -9.52
CA VAL A 202 -9.89 13.99 -9.60
C VAL A 202 -11.18 13.19 -9.49
N GLY A 203 -12.13 13.68 -8.69
CA GLY A 203 -13.35 12.98 -8.34
C GLY A 203 -13.22 12.02 -7.14
N PRO A 204 -14.34 11.66 -6.51
CA PRO A 204 -14.39 10.89 -5.25
C PRO A 204 -13.66 9.55 -5.32
N VAL A 205 -13.92 8.77 -6.37
CA VAL A 205 -13.38 7.39 -6.49
C VAL A 205 -11.86 7.40 -6.61
N LEU A 206 -11.32 8.28 -7.45
CA LEU A 206 -9.88 8.32 -7.69
C LEU A 206 -9.12 8.98 -6.54
N VAL A 207 -9.73 9.87 -5.75
CA VAL A 207 -9.14 10.38 -4.49
C VAL A 207 -8.77 9.22 -3.58
N VAL A 208 -9.69 8.28 -3.34
CA VAL A 208 -9.42 7.08 -2.52
C VAL A 208 -8.31 6.24 -3.15
N GLY A 209 -8.36 6.08 -4.48
CA GLY A 209 -7.30 5.44 -5.25
C GLY A 209 -5.92 6.02 -4.98
N TYR A 210 -5.77 7.35 -4.99
CA TYR A 210 -4.49 8.02 -4.75
C TYR A 210 -3.99 7.95 -3.31
N PHE A 211 -4.87 7.93 -2.30
CA PHE A 211 -4.45 7.70 -0.93
C PHE A 211 -3.94 6.27 -0.71
N VAL A 212 -4.59 5.27 -1.34
CA VAL A 212 -4.42 3.87 -0.97
C VAL A 212 -3.49 3.10 -1.92
N LEU A 213 -3.70 3.16 -3.23
CA LEU A 213 -2.98 2.31 -4.19
C LEU A 213 -1.47 2.60 -4.25
N PRO A 214 -1.00 3.85 -4.36
CA PRO A 214 0.43 4.14 -4.38
C PRO A 214 1.10 3.80 -3.04
N ALA A 215 0.40 4.02 -1.92
CA ALA A 215 0.88 3.70 -0.59
C ALA A 215 1.12 2.20 -0.40
N ILE A 216 0.14 1.35 -0.77
CA ILE A 216 0.29 -0.11 -0.71
C ILE A 216 1.41 -0.56 -1.64
N THR A 217 1.48 0.00 -2.86
CA THR A 217 2.53 -0.33 -3.83
C THR A 217 3.92 -0.01 -3.27
N GLY A 218 4.09 1.16 -2.64
CA GLY A 218 5.33 1.55 -1.97
C GLY A 218 5.72 0.60 -0.82
N LEU A 219 4.74 0.15 -0.03
CA LEU A 219 4.94 -0.82 1.06
C LEU A 219 5.35 -2.21 0.58
N LEU A 220 5.01 -2.58 -0.66
CA LEU A 220 5.47 -3.81 -1.30
C LEU A 220 6.90 -3.68 -1.82
N LEU A 221 7.31 -2.50 -2.28
CA LEU A 221 8.61 -2.27 -2.92
C LEU A 221 9.74 -1.94 -1.92
N SER A 222 9.44 -1.33 -0.77
CA SER A 222 10.45 -0.90 0.21
C SER A 222 10.13 -1.34 1.65
N ARG A 223 11.18 -1.52 2.46
CA ARG A 223 11.09 -1.78 3.91
C ARG A 223 11.34 -0.54 4.77
N ARG A 224 11.92 0.51 4.20
CA ARG A 224 12.24 1.76 4.92
C ARG A 224 11.14 2.77 4.62
N LEU A 225 10.60 3.42 5.66
CA LEU A 225 9.50 4.41 5.53
C LEU A 225 9.82 5.50 4.50
N SER A 226 11.03 6.06 4.51
CA SER A 226 11.46 7.04 3.50
C SER A 226 11.39 6.49 2.09
N GLY A 227 11.86 5.25 1.87
CA GLY A 227 11.74 4.59 0.57
C GLY A 227 10.28 4.30 0.19
N VAL A 228 9.42 3.97 1.16
CA VAL A 228 7.97 3.77 0.91
C VAL A 228 7.33 5.08 0.42
N LEU A 229 7.63 6.21 1.07
CA LEU A 229 7.14 7.53 0.66
C LEU A 229 7.60 7.88 -0.76
N SER A 230 8.89 7.70 -1.06
CA SER A 230 9.44 7.96 -2.40
C SER A 230 8.82 7.07 -3.47
N TRP A 231 8.65 5.77 -3.20
CA TRP A 231 7.98 4.85 -4.13
C TRP A 231 6.50 5.17 -4.31
N ALA A 232 5.79 5.55 -3.24
CA ALA A 232 4.38 5.92 -3.34
C ALA A 232 4.18 7.14 -4.23
N ILE A 233 5.00 8.18 -4.07
CA ILE A 233 4.97 9.36 -4.96
C ILE A 233 5.30 8.96 -6.41
N GLY A 234 6.38 8.20 -6.60
CA GLY A 234 6.80 7.77 -7.95
C GLY A 234 5.73 6.94 -8.67
N VAL A 235 5.14 5.96 -7.98
CA VAL A 235 4.06 5.12 -8.52
C VAL A 235 2.82 5.96 -8.82
N GLY A 236 2.46 6.91 -7.94
CA GLY A 236 1.36 7.83 -8.15
C GLY A 236 1.52 8.64 -9.44
N ILE A 237 2.70 9.24 -9.63
CA ILE A 237 3.02 10.04 -10.82
C ILE A 237 3.00 9.17 -12.08
N ILE A 238 3.68 8.02 -12.06
CA ILE A 238 3.74 7.11 -13.22
C ILE A 238 2.33 6.61 -13.57
N GLY A 239 1.53 6.21 -12.57
CA GLY A 239 0.15 5.77 -12.79
C GLY A 239 -0.74 6.86 -13.34
N SER A 240 -0.58 8.10 -12.87
CA SER A 240 -1.32 9.27 -13.37
C SER A 240 -1.01 9.54 -14.84
N ILE A 241 0.28 9.50 -15.22
CA ILE A 241 0.71 9.68 -16.60
C ILE A 241 0.18 8.54 -17.47
N LEU A 242 0.48 7.29 -17.13
CA LEU A 242 0.05 6.12 -17.91
C LEU A 242 -1.47 6.04 -18.07
N GLY A 243 -2.22 6.33 -17.01
CA GLY A 243 -3.68 6.33 -17.03
C GLY A 243 -4.25 7.45 -17.90
N THR A 244 -3.67 8.65 -17.85
CA THR A 244 -4.12 9.77 -18.69
C THR A 244 -3.86 9.50 -20.17
N LEU A 245 -2.67 8.99 -20.53
CA LEU A 245 -2.38 8.58 -21.90
C LEU A 245 -3.30 7.44 -22.39
N SER A 246 -3.63 6.49 -21.51
CA SER A 246 -4.54 5.40 -21.84
C SER A 246 -5.98 5.90 -22.06
N ALA A 247 -6.44 6.84 -21.22
CA ALA A 247 -7.73 7.50 -21.34
C ALA A 247 -7.87 8.20 -22.69
N ALA A 248 -6.86 8.99 -23.07
CA ALA A 248 -6.81 9.68 -24.35
C ALA A 248 -6.85 8.72 -25.54
N ARG A 249 -6.12 7.61 -25.46
CA ARG A 249 -6.05 6.64 -26.56
C ARG A 249 -7.34 5.83 -26.75
N TRP A 250 -8.07 5.55 -25.67
CA TRP A 250 -9.29 4.73 -25.70
C TRP A 250 -10.58 5.54 -25.56
N ASN A 251 -10.48 6.87 -25.52
CA ASN A 251 -11.59 7.79 -25.27
C ASN A 251 -12.40 7.38 -24.02
N ALA A 252 -11.68 6.99 -22.97
CA ALA A 252 -12.22 6.50 -21.71
C ALA A 252 -12.14 7.58 -20.62
N ASN A 253 -12.92 7.43 -19.55
CA ASN A 253 -12.87 8.34 -18.40
C ASN A 253 -11.44 8.36 -17.80
N ALA A 254 -10.85 9.56 -17.67
CA ALA A 254 -9.52 9.77 -17.11
C ALA A 254 -9.37 9.20 -15.70
N ALA A 255 -10.36 9.43 -14.83
CA ALA A 255 -10.32 8.98 -13.44
C ALA A 255 -10.29 7.45 -13.32
N GLY A 256 -11.16 6.78 -14.09
CA GLY A 256 -11.21 5.31 -14.16
C GLY A 256 -9.95 4.71 -14.77
N SER A 257 -9.39 5.34 -15.81
CA SER A 257 -8.18 4.87 -16.48
C SER A 257 -6.95 4.98 -15.59
N VAL A 258 -6.81 6.06 -14.82
CA VAL A 258 -5.73 6.21 -13.83
C VAL A 258 -5.90 5.24 -12.67
N ALA A 259 -7.11 5.06 -12.15
CA ALA A 259 -7.37 4.05 -11.11
C ALA A 259 -6.98 2.65 -11.58
N ALA A 260 -7.32 2.28 -12.82
CA ALA A 260 -6.94 1.02 -13.44
C ALA A 260 -5.41 0.89 -13.61
N ALA A 261 -4.73 1.97 -14.06
CA ALA A 261 -3.27 1.98 -14.20
C ALA A 261 -2.57 1.79 -12.84
N LEU A 262 -3.01 2.47 -11.79
CA LEU A 262 -2.50 2.29 -10.43
C LEU A 262 -2.76 0.88 -9.90
N GLY A 263 -3.95 0.33 -10.17
CA GLY A 263 -4.29 -1.07 -9.83
C GLY A 263 -3.38 -2.06 -10.55
N LEU A 264 -3.08 -1.84 -11.84
CA LEU A 264 -2.16 -2.66 -12.61
C LEU A 264 -0.74 -2.59 -12.03
N LEU A 265 -0.24 -1.39 -11.69
CA LEU A 265 1.06 -1.20 -11.06
C LEU A 265 1.13 -1.90 -9.69
N LEU A 266 0.05 -1.85 -8.90
CA LEU A 266 -0.05 -2.57 -7.65
C LEU A 266 0.03 -4.09 -7.86
N VAL A 267 -0.72 -4.64 -8.82
CA VAL A 267 -0.69 -6.07 -9.16
C VAL A 267 0.71 -6.48 -9.61
N LEU A 268 1.33 -5.70 -10.50
CA LEU A 268 2.70 -5.96 -10.95
C LEU A 268 3.70 -5.93 -9.77
N ALA A 269 3.61 -4.95 -8.88
CA ALA A 269 4.43 -4.89 -7.68
C ALA A 269 4.15 -6.07 -6.73
N PHE A 270 2.90 -6.52 -6.61
CA PHE A 270 2.53 -7.69 -5.81
C PHE A 270 3.10 -9.00 -6.38
N LEU A 271 3.14 -9.16 -7.70
CA LEU A 271 3.75 -10.33 -8.33
C LEU A 271 5.28 -10.30 -8.26
N LEU A 272 5.88 -9.13 -8.56
CA LEU A 272 7.32 -8.97 -8.78
C LEU A 272 8.11 -8.49 -7.56
N SER A 273 7.46 -8.11 -6.46
CA SER A 273 8.15 -7.51 -5.31
C SER A 273 9.29 -8.41 -4.80
N PRO A 274 10.50 -7.86 -4.62
CA PRO A 274 11.66 -8.64 -4.19
C PRO A 274 11.56 -9.17 -2.75
N TYR A 275 10.74 -8.54 -1.91
CA TYR A 275 10.63 -8.87 -0.48
C TYR A 275 9.35 -9.59 -0.11
N ARG A 276 8.24 -9.27 -0.76
CA ARG A 276 6.92 -9.83 -0.47
C ARG A 276 6.24 -10.43 -1.69
N GLY A 277 6.88 -10.37 -2.87
CA GLY A 277 6.29 -10.85 -4.11
C GLY A 277 6.00 -12.33 -4.06
N TRP A 278 4.80 -12.69 -4.50
CA TRP A 278 4.32 -14.07 -4.45
C TRP A 278 5.25 -15.00 -5.26
N LEU A 279 5.67 -14.58 -6.46
CA LEU A 279 6.58 -15.35 -7.30
C LEU A 279 7.96 -15.55 -6.66
N VAL A 280 8.49 -14.50 -6.03
CA VAL A 280 9.79 -14.55 -5.34
C VAL A 280 9.71 -15.48 -4.13
N GLN A 281 8.60 -15.49 -3.40
CA GLN A 281 8.39 -16.42 -2.29
C GLN A 281 8.28 -17.86 -2.76
N LEU A 282 7.54 -18.13 -3.84
CA LEU A 282 7.45 -19.49 -4.42
C LEU A 282 8.82 -19.97 -4.89
N TRP A 283 9.59 -19.11 -5.55
CA TRP A 283 10.92 -19.44 -6.02
C TRP A 283 11.90 -19.68 -4.86
N ARG A 284 11.90 -18.81 -3.84
CA ARG A 284 12.69 -19.00 -2.62
C ARG A 284 12.32 -20.28 -1.87
N ARG A 285 11.03 -20.62 -1.75
CA ARG A 285 10.58 -21.87 -1.13
C ARG A 285 11.09 -23.10 -1.89
N ARG A 286 10.99 -23.10 -3.22
CA ARG A 286 11.54 -24.17 -4.05
C ARG A 286 13.05 -24.28 -3.93
N GLN A 287 13.76 -23.15 -3.89
CA GLN A 287 15.21 -23.15 -3.72
C GLN A 287 15.63 -23.63 -2.34
N GLN A 288 14.91 -23.23 -1.28
CA GLN A 288 15.13 -23.69 0.09
C GLN A 288 14.88 -25.19 0.22
N GLN A 289 13.79 -25.73 -0.37
CA GLN A 289 13.54 -27.17 -0.42
C GLN A 289 14.69 -27.91 -1.10
N ARG A 290 15.16 -27.41 -2.24
CA ARG A 290 16.29 -27.99 -2.96
C ARG A 290 17.57 -28.01 -2.13
N THR A 291 17.86 -26.92 -1.40
CA THR A 291 19.02 -26.85 -0.51
C THR A 291 18.88 -27.76 0.71
N LEU A 292 17.69 -27.90 1.28
CA LEU A 292 17.41 -28.84 2.37
C LEU A 292 17.59 -30.29 1.94
N GLU A 293 17.09 -30.68 0.76
CA GLU A 293 17.29 -32.01 0.19
C GLU A 293 18.80 -32.31 0.02
N GLU A 294 19.57 -31.37 -0.52
CA GLU A 294 21.02 -31.53 -0.66
C GLU A 294 21.71 -31.69 0.70
N ILE A 295 21.35 -30.85 1.69
CA ILE A 295 21.91 -30.93 3.05
C ILE A 295 21.55 -32.26 3.72
N LEU A 296 20.31 -32.73 3.62
CA LEU A 296 19.87 -34.00 4.20
C LEU A 296 20.64 -35.18 3.61
N LEU A 297 20.85 -35.19 2.28
CA LEU A 297 21.68 -36.21 1.65
C LEU A 297 23.12 -36.16 2.16
N LEU A 298 23.73 -34.98 2.26
CA LEU A 298 25.11 -34.85 2.75
C LEU A 298 25.26 -35.28 4.21
N VAL A 299 24.30 -34.94 5.07
CA VAL A 299 24.29 -35.35 6.48
C VAL A 299 24.07 -36.86 6.62
N HIS A 300 23.16 -37.45 5.83
CA HIS A 300 22.94 -38.90 5.79
C HIS A 300 24.23 -39.65 5.42
N LEU A 301 24.88 -39.23 4.32
CA LEU A 301 26.15 -39.82 3.90
C LEU A 301 27.25 -39.62 4.95
N TYR A 302 27.29 -38.47 5.63
CA TYR A 302 28.29 -38.19 6.67
C TYR A 302 28.10 -39.07 7.91
N GLN A 303 26.85 -39.34 8.29
CA GLN A 303 26.52 -40.13 9.46
C GLN A 303 26.83 -41.62 9.28
N HIS A 304 26.78 -42.11 8.04
CA HIS A 304 27.07 -43.51 7.70
C HIS A 304 28.49 -43.75 7.16
N GLU A 305 29.28 -42.70 6.95
CA GLU A 305 30.68 -42.77 6.50
C GLU A 305 31.55 -43.55 7.52
N GLY A 306 32.20 -44.63 7.08
CA GLY A 306 33.06 -45.46 7.93
C GLY A 306 32.31 -46.42 8.87
N THR A 307 31.00 -46.57 8.71
CA THR A 307 30.18 -47.53 9.48
C THR A 307 30.04 -48.87 8.74
N ALA A 308 29.75 -49.95 9.48
CA ALA A 308 29.50 -51.27 8.88
C ALA A 308 28.30 -51.28 7.89
N ALA A 309 27.42 -50.29 7.96
CA ALA A 309 26.25 -50.12 7.10
C ALA A 309 26.49 -49.19 5.89
N GLU A 310 27.71 -48.66 5.68
CA GLU A 310 28.02 -47.75 4.56
C GLU A 310 27.66 -48.38 3.21
N ALA A 311 27.92 -49.67 3.04
CA ALA A 311 27.67 -50.41 1.80
C ALA A 311 26.18 -50.47 1.39
N THR A 312 25.26 -50.35 2.36
CA THR A 312 23.80 -50.38 2.14
C THR A 312 23.19 -48.98 2.18
N GLU A 313 23.58 -48.16 3.16
CA GLU A 313 22.99 -46.84 3.42
C GLU A 313 23.45 -45.75 2.44
N ALA A 314 24.63 -45.92 1.83
CA ALA A 314 25.18 -45.01 0.82
C ALA A 314 25.04 -45.53 -0.63
N ALA A 315 24.32 -46.64 -0.82
CA ALA A 315 24.07 -47.20 -2.14
C ALA A 315 23.02 -46.38 -2.90
N VAL A 316 23.33 -46.04 -4.17
CA VAL A 316 22.43 -45.25 -5.05
C VAL A 316 21.06 -45.90 -5.18
N ALA A 317 21.03 -47.24 -5.22
CA ALA A 317 19.80 -48.03 -5.35
C ALA A 317 18.89 -47.95 -4.11
N ASP A 318 19.47 -47.87 -2.90
CA ASP A 318 18.72 -48.03 -1.65
C ASP A 318 18.39 -46.67 -0.97
N LEU A 319 19.03 -45.59 -1.43
CA LEU A 319 18.82 -44.22 -0.94
C LEU A 319 17.36 -43.75 -0.94
N HIS A 320 16.52 -44.26 -1.83
CA HIS A 320 15.09 -43.94 -1.85
C HIS A 320 14.34 -44.47 -0.63
N GLN A 321 14.75 -45.64 -0.09
CA GLN A 321 14.13 -46.27 1.08
C GLN A 321 14.55 -45.58 2.38
N HIS A 322 15.83 -45.23 2.48
CA HIS A 322 16.40 -44.63 3.69
C HIS A 322 16.03 -43.15 3.86
N LEU A 323 15.82 -42.42 2.75
CA LEU A 323 15.41 -41.00 2.79
C LEU A 323 13.89 -40.80 2.62
N ASP A 324 13.11 -41.86 2.37
CA ASP A 324 11.67 -41.83 2.06
C ASP A 324 11.34 -40.85 0.91
N TRP A 325 12.20 -40.83 -0.12
CA TRP A 325 12.06 -39.95 -1.29
C TRP A 325 11.77 -40.75 -2.55
N PRO A 326 10.91 -40.26 -3.45
CA PRO A 326 10.69 -40.93 -4.73
C PRO A 326 11.97 -40.95 -5.57
N ASP A 327 12.19 -42.03 -6.33
CA ASP A 327 13.42 -42.26 -7.12
C ASP A 327 13.82 -41.07 -8.01
N LYS A 328 12.83 -40.44 -8.65
CA LYS A 328 13.06 -39.24 -9.47
C LYS A 328 13.66 -38.09 -8.67
N ARG A 329 13.27 -37.92 -7.41
CA ARG A 329 13.78 -36.88 -6.52
C ARG A 329 15.20 -37.22 -6.06
N VAL A 330 15.46 -38.47 -5.67
CA VAL A 330 16.80 -38.94 -5.30
C VAL A 330 17.80 -38.73 -6.44
N ALA A 331 17.46 -39.17 -7.65
CA ALA A 331 18.31 -38.97 -8.83
C ALA A 331 18.60 -37.48 -9.12
N GLN A 332 17.60 -36.62 -8.97
CA GLN A 332 17.76 -35.17 -9.13
C GLN A 332 18.66 -34.55 -8.06
N VAL A 333 18.61 -35.02 -6.81
CA VAL A 333 19.46 -34.52 -5.73
C VAL A 333 20.90 -35.00 -5.96
N ILE A 334 21.11 -36.27 -6.29
CA ILE A 334 22.43 -36.83 -6.60
C ILE A 334 23.10 -36.09 -7.75
N ALA A 335 22.38 -35.84 -8.86
CA ALA A 335 22.91 -35.08 -9.99
C ALA A 335 23.33 -33.65 -9.59
N ARG A 336 22.57 -33.02 -8.68
CA ARG A 336 22.88 -31.68 -8.15
C ARG A 336 24.10 -31.70 -7.24
N THR A 337 24.22 -32.66 -6.35
CA THR A 337 25.38 -32.78 -5.44
C THR A 337 26.65 -33.21 -6.16
N LEU A 338 26.57 -34.03 -7.22
CA LEU A 338 27.68 -34.37 -8.10
C LEU A 338 28.17 -33.14 -8.89
N SER A 339 27.26 -32.39 -9.52
CA SER A 339 27.63 -31.19 -10.29
C SER A 339 28.21 -30.05 -9.44
N ARG A 340 27.84 -29.99 -8.15
CA ARG A 340 28.42 -29.07 -7.17
C ARG A 340 29.72 -29.58 -6.54
N GLY A 341 30.13 -30.83 -6.82
CA GLY A 341 31.35 -31.43 -6.28
C GLY A 341 31.31 -31.78 -4.80
N TYR A 342 30.12 -31.93 -4.20
CA TYR A 342 29.98 -32.33 -2.79
C TYR A 342 30.05 -33.83 -2.58
N VAL A 343 29.66 -34.61 -3.60
CA VAL A 343 29.64 -36.07 -3.54
C VAL A 343 30.34 -36.60 -4.79
N GLN A 344 30.98 -37.76 -4.69
CA GLN A 344 31.59 -38.50 -5.79
C GLN A 344 30.97 -39.89 -5.83
N GLN A 345 30.66 -40.38 -7.03
CA GLN A 345 30.09 -41.71 -7.21
C GLN A 345 31.21 -42.72 -7.54
N ASP A 346 31.30 -43.77 -6.74
CA ASP A 346 32.25 -44.88 -6.88
C ASP A 346 31.45 -46.18 -7.11
N GLY A 347 31.14 -46.47 -8.38
CA GLY A 347 30.24 -47.54 -8.76
C GLY A 347 28.80 -47.32 -8.25
N ASN A 348 28.34 -48.21 -7.37
CA ASN A 348 27.00 -48.10 -6.74
C ASN A 348 27.01 -47.27 -5.46
N LEU A 349 28.17 -46.81 -4.98
CA LEU A 349 28.31 -46.11 -3.71
C LEU A 349 28.49 -44.60 -3.92
N LEU A 350 27.85 -43.78 -3.09
CA LEU A 350 28.07 -42.33 -3.03
C LEU A 350 28.97 -41.97 -1.85
N ARG A 351 30.09 -41.29 -2.12
CA ARG A 351 31.05 -40.85 -1.09
C ARG A 351 31.17 -39.34 -1.04
N LEU A 352 31.32 -38.79 0.15
CA LEU A 352 31.51 -37.36 0.33
C LEU A 352 32.90 -36.93 -0.16
N THR A 353 32.94 -35.80 -0.85
CA THR A 353 34.21 -35.11 -1.11
C THR A 353 34.63 -34.30 0.14
N PRO A 354 35.88 -33.81 0.22
CA PRO A 354 36.29 -32.93 1.32
C PRO A 354 35.37 -31.70 1.48
N ALA A 355 34.89 -31.14 0.36
CA ALA A 355 33.96 -30.02 0.36
C ALA A 355 32.56 -30.42 0.89
N GLY A 356 32.04 -31.58 0.49
CA GLY A 356 30.76 -32.10 1.00
C GLY A 356 30.80 -32.43 2.49
N ARG A 357 31.92 -33.01 2.96
CA ARG A 357 32.14 -33.33 4.38
C ARG A 357 32.18 -32.06 5.24
N GLN A 358 32.89 -31.02 4.79
CA GLN A 358 32.93 -29.73 5.50
C GLN A 358 31.53 -29.09 5.59
N GLN A 359 30.75 -29.15 4.51
CA GLN A 359 29.38 -28.64 4.48
C GLN A 359 28.46 -29.42 5.43
N ALA A 360 28.54 -30.75 5.45
CA ALA A 360 27.79 -31.60 6.36
C ALA A 360 28.15 -31.31 7.83
N GLN A 361 29.44 -31.17 8.14
CA GLN A 361 29.92 -30.86 9.49
C GLN A 361 29.45 -29.50 10.00
N GLN A 362 29.49 -28.46 9.17
CA GLN A 362 28.99 -27.13 9.56
C GLN A 362 27.51 -27.16 9.94
N VAL A 363 26.71 -27.93 9.21
CA VAL A 363 25.28 -28.06 9.50
C VAL A 363 25.05 -28.95 10.73
N TYR A 364 25.74 -30.10 10.81
CA TYR A 364 25.59 -31.05 11.91
C TYR A 364 26.05 -30.47 13.26
N GLY A 365 27.18 -29.75 13.27
CA GLY A 365 27.69 -29.05 14.47
C GLY A 365 26.70 -28.02 15.01
N ASN A 366 26.10 -27.21 14.12
CA ASN A 366 25.07 -26.24 14.51
C ASN A 366 23.79 -26.88 15.08
N ILE A 367 23.50 -28.15 14.76
CA ILE A 367 22.33 -28.88 15.28
C ILE A 367 22.63 -29.45 16.67
N HIS A 368 23.86 -29.86 16.96
CA HIS A 368 24.26 -30.40 18.27
C HIS A 368 24.56 -29.32 19.32
N ASP A 369 24.88 -28.09 18.92
CA ASP A 369 25.05 -26.94 19.81
C ASP A 369 23.73 -26.24 20.21
N LEU A 370 22.57 -26.74 19.73
CA LEU A 370 21.28 -26.26 20.21
C LEU A 370 21.06 -26.75 21.65
N PRO A 371 20.69 -25.87 22.60
CA PRO A 371 20.35 -26.30 23.95
C PRO A 371 19.23 -27.34 23.87
N ARG A 372 19.53 -28.56 24.29
CA ARG A 372 18.53 -29.60 24.51
C ARG A 372 17.67 -29.13 25.68
N ASN A 373 16.52 -28.52 25.37
CA ASN A 373 15.48 -28.24 26.35
C ASN A 373 14.85 -29.54 26.83
#